data_AF-A0A7W1DR73-F1
#
_entry.id   AF-A0A7W1DR73-F1
#
_cell.length_a   1.000
_cell.length_b   1.000
_cell.length_c   1.000
_cell.angle_alpha   90.00
_cell.angle_beta   90.00
_cell.angle_gamma   90.00
#
_symmetry.space_group_name_H-M   'P 1'
#
loop_
_entity.id
_entity.type
_entity.pdbx_description
1 polymer ?
#
loop_
_entity_poly.entity_id
_entity_poly.type
_entity_poly.pdbx_seq_one_letter_code
_entity_poly.pdbx_strand_id
1 'polypeptide(L)'
;MHKRRVTKPDGRALLLYGRQPLDESMSAPSPEGPGVAPNAHLRWHPLRGEWVAYAGHRQHRTFLPPPEYNPLAPTTDPSNPTEVPPGNWDVAVFENLFPALTLAAHDPPALAVATEARALKTVLMKFDGLWQRPFPYILAFHQAPTDGVEHPEAHLHAEFYPAFRMPNRLKYLAGSEIGAGVFTADTVPEQKAEELRAVAVNIDA
;
A
#
# COMPACT_ATOMS: atom_id res chain seq x y z
N MET A 1 32.87 -25.14 -12.42
CA MET A 1 31.88 -24.27 -11.74
C MET A 1 30.94 -25.17 -10.98
N HIS A 2 30.97 -25.11 -9.66
CA HIS A 2 30.13 -25.91 -8.78
C HIS A 2 28.79 -25.21 -8.60
N LYS A 3 27.71 -25.99 -8.57
CA LYS A 3 26.34 -25.49 -8.42
C LYS A 3 25.63 -26.30 -7.35
N ARG A 4 24.89 -25.63 -6.49
CA ARG A 4 24.02 -26.27 -5.51
C ARG A 4 22.64 -25.63 -5.53
N ARG A 5 21.60 -26.47 -5.47
CA ARG A 5 20.21 -26.04 -5.29
C ARG A 5 19.78 -26.42 -3.89
N VAL A 6 19.26 -25.46 -3.16
CA VAL A 6 18.72 -25.64 -1.81
C VAL A 6 17.31 -25.07 -1.79
N THR A 7 16.40 -25.72 -1.06
CA THR A 7 15.05 -25.19 -0.81
C THR A 7 15.08 -24.39 0.48
N LYS A 8 14.57 -23.15 0.44
CA LYS A 8 14.46 -22.28 1.61
C LYS A 8 13.33 -22.76 2.53
N PRO A 9 13.33 -22.39 3.82
CA PRO A 9 12.23 -22.70 4.75
C PRO A 9 10.85 -22.23 4.29
N ASP A 10 10.78 -21.16 3.49
CA ASP A 10 9.55 -20.61 2.91
C ASP A 10 9.14 -21.28 1.58
N GLY A 11 9.90 -22.30 1.13
CA GLY A 11 9.65 -23.06 -0.09
C GLY A 11 10.31 -22.50 -1.36
N ARG A 12 10.85 -21.28 -1.33
CA ARG A 12 11.55 -20.68 -2.50
C ARG A 12 12.84 -21.43 -2.82
N ALA A 13 13.24 -21.38 -4.09
CA ALA A 13 14.52 -21.95 -4.51
C ALA A 13 15.70 -20.99 -4.28
N LEU A 14 16.81 -21.53 -3.78
CA LEU A 14 18.11 -20.88 -3.74
C LEU A 14 19.11 -21.69 -4.58
N LEU A 15 19.77 -21.02 -5.53
CA LEU A 15 20.85 -21.57 -6.34
C LEU A 15 22.15 -20.87 -5.95
N LEU A 16 23.13 -21.64 -5.52
CA LEU A 16 24.47 -21.17 -5.20
C LEU A 16 25.45 -21.66 -6.26
N TYR A 17 26.38 -20.78 -6.65
CA TYR A 17 27.45 -21.09 -7.58
C TYR A 17 28.79 -20.72 -6.96
N GLY A 18 29.80 -21.56 -7.17
CA GLY A 18 31.16 -21.34 -6.69
C GLY A 18 32.22 -21.85 -7.65
N ARG A 19 33.40 -21.24 -7.61
CA ARG A 19 34.63 -21.73 -8.25
C ARG A 19 35.24 -22.90 -7.50
N GLN A 20 34.98 -22.99 -6.19
CA GLN A 20 35.36 -24.09 -5.31
C GLN A 20 34.16 -25.02 -5.03
N PRO A 21 34.40 -26.26 -4.59
CA PRO A 21 33.35 -27.14 -4.09
C PRO A 21 32.51 -26.46 -3.00
N LEU A 22 31.19 -26.59 -3.10
CA LEU A 22 30.24 -26.03 -2.16
C LEU A 22 29.92 -27.05 -1.07
N ASP A 23 29.82 -26.60 0.18
CA ASP A 23 29.45 -27.47 1.32
C ASP A 23 28.05 -28.07 1.11
N GLU A 24 27.97 -29.40 1.18
CA GLU A 24 26.74 -30.17 0.99
C GLU A 24 25.83 -30.13 2.22
N SER A 25 26.35 -29.77 3.39
CA SER A 25 25.60 -29.69 4.66
C SER A 25 24.91 -28.34 4.89
N MET A 26 25.30 -27.30 4.15
CA MET A 26 24.76 -25.94 4.33
C MET A 26 23.24 -25.88 4.07
N SER A 27 22.49 -25.24 4.97
CA SER A 27 21.05 -24.99 4.85
C SER A 27 20.77 -23.55 4.41
N ALA A 28 19.68 -23.32 3.67
CA ALA A 28 19.27 -21.97 3.30
C ALA A 28 18.48 -21.29 4.44
N PRO A 29 18.74 -20.02 4.75
CA PRO A 29 17.93 -19.22 5.66
C PRO A 29 16.68 -18.68 4.95
N SER A 30 15.74 -18.07 5.68
CA SER A 30 14.67 -17.24 5.12
C SER A 30 14.32 -16.11 6.10
N PRO A 31 14.25 -14.83 5.66
CA PRO A 31 13.88 -13.71 6.54
C PRO A 31 12.46 -13.83 7.08
N GLU A 32 11.55 -14.41 6.30
CA GLU A 32 10.16 -14.64 6.69
C GLU A 32 9.89 -16.13 6.86
N GLY A 33 8.97 -16.44 7.78
CA GLY A 33 8.48 -17.79 8.00
C GLY A 33 7.64 -18.32 6.82
N PRO A 34 7.22 -19.61 6.87
CA PRO A 34 6.34 -20.16 5.85
C PRO A 34 5.03 -19.36 5.78
N GLY A 35 4.58 -18.97 4.57
CA GLY A 35 3.23 -18.40 4.39
C GLY A 35 3.09 -17.22 3.45
N VAL A 36 4.16 -16.69 2.83
CA VAL A 36 3.98 -15.63 1.82
C VAL A 36 3.53 -16.25 0.50
N ALA A 37 2.21 -16.25 0.29
CA ALA A 37 1.60 -16.55 -0.99
C ALA A 37 1.31 -15.22 -1.73
N PRO A 38 2.22 -14.75 -2.60
CA PRO A 38 1.96 -13.54 -3.37
C PRO A 38 0.72 -13.76 -4.25
N ASN A 39 -0.25 -12.85 -4.19
CA ASN A 39 -1.41 -12.87 -5.09
C ASN A 39 -1.56 -11.51 -5.78
N ALA A 40 -0.72 -11.31 -6.80
CA ALA A 40 -0.90 -10.19 -7.71
C ALA A 40 -2.12 -10.43 -8.59
N HIS A 41 -3.04 -9.47 -8.67
CA HIS A 41 -4.31 -9.63 -9.40
C HIS A 41 -4.67 -8.37 -10.17
N LEU A 42 -5.50 -8.53 -11.20
CA LEU A 42 -6.02 -7.42 -11.99
C LEU A 42 -7.34 -6.91 -11.40
N ARG A 43 -7.55 -5.59 -11.44
CA ARG A 43 -8.86 -4.96 -11.20
C ARG A 43 -9.15 -3.95 -12.30
N TRP A 44 -10.40 -3.91 -12.76
CA TRP A 44 -10.84 -2.93 -13.74
C TRP A 44 -11.01 -1.56 -13.09
N HIS A 45 -10.40 -0.53 -13.69
CA HIS A 45 -10.55 0.85 -13.25
C HIS A 45 -11.64 1.55 -14.08
N PRO A 46 -12.89 1.67 -13.57
CA PRO A 46 -14.05 2.07 -14.38
C PRO A 46 -13.96 3.48 -14.96
N LEU A 47 -13.28 4.41 -14.28
CA LEU A 47 -13.14 5.79 -14.76
C LEU A 47 -12.07 5.97 -15.84
N ARG A 48 -11.15 5.01 -15.95
CA ARG A 48 -10.04 5.05 -16.90
C ARG A 48 -10.23 4.06 -18.05
N GLY A 49 -11.12 3.09 -17.87
CA GLY A 49 -11.37 2.06 -18.87
C GLY A 49 -10.17 1.14 -19.08
N GLU A 50 -9.42 0.84 -18.01
CA GLU A 50 -8.19 0.03 -18.10
C GLU A 50 -8.12 -1.00 -16.98
N TRP A 51 -7.38 -2.08 -17.23
CA TRP A 51 -7.01 -3.06 -16.20
C TRP A 51 -5.75 -2.61 -15.46
N VAL A 52 -5.79 -2.62 -14.14
CA VAL A 52 -4.68 -2.25 -13.26
C VAL A 52 -4.25 -3.48 -12.45
N ALA A 53 -2.94 -3.73 -12.41
CA ALA A 53 -2.36 -4.80 -11.59
C ALA A 53 -2.09 -4.32 -10.16
N TYR A 54 -2.54 -5.10 -9.18
CA TYR A 54 -2.35 -4.87 -7.75
C TYR A 54 -1.51 -5.99 -7.15
N ALA A 55 -0.49 -5.63 -6.38
CA ALA A 55 0.37 -6.56 -5.63
C ALA A 55 0.32 -6.21 -4.13
N GLY A 56 -0.86 -6.36 -3.54
CA GLY A 56 -1.14 -5.93 -2.15
C GLY A 56 -0.28 -6.61 -1.09
N HIS A 57 0.18 -7.84 -1.33
CA HIS A 57 1.10 -8.56 -0.44
C HIS A 57 2.44 -7.83 -0.22
N ARG A 58 2.79 -6.87 -1.08
CA ARG A 58 4.06 -6.11 -1.00
C ARG A 58 4.01 -4.92 -0.03
N GLN A 59 2.91 -4.71 0.68
CA GLN A 59 2.77 -3.62 1.65
C GLN A 59 3.65 -3.82 2.89
N HIS A 60 3.93 -5.07 3.24
CA HIS A 60 4.79 -5.43 4.39
C HIS A 60 6.26 -5.63 4.03
N ARG A 61 6.68 -5.26 2.81
CA ARG A 61 8.07 -5.43 2.39
C ARG A 61 9.00 -4.59 3.26
N THR A 62 10.21 -5.10 3.49
CA THR A 62 11.30 -4.29 4.05
C THR A 62 11.48 -3.03 3.20
N PHE A 63 11.31 -1.85 3.81
CA PHE A 63 11.50 -0.56 3.16
C PHE A 63 12.50 0.25 3.98
N LEU A 64 13.65 0.56 3.37
CA LEU A 64 14.75 1.31 3.98
C LEU A 64 15.18 0.71 5.34
N PRO A 65 15.80 -0.50 5.34
CA PRO A 65 16.32 -1.06 6.56
C PRO A 65 17.39 -0.15 7.19
N PRO A 66 17.64 -0.26 8.51
CA PRO A 66 18.75 0.42 9.16
C PRO A 66 20.08 0.17 8.44
N PRO A 67 21.03 1.13 8.41
CA PRO A 67 22.31 0.97 7.71
C PRO A 67 23.10 -0.28 8.09
N GLU A 68 22.95 -0.76 9.32
CA GLU A 68 23.57 -1.97 9.85
C GLU A 68 22.95 -3.28 9.35
N TYR A 69 21.74 -3.23 8.76
CA TYR A 69 21.02 -4.40 8.28
C TYR A 69 20.97 -4.45 6.76
N ASN A 70 21.74 -5.37 6.17
CA ASN A 70 21.69 -5.68 4.75
C ASN A 70 20.92 -6.99 4.52
N PRO A 71 19.69 -6.96 3.96
CA PRO A 71 18.88 -8.16 3.75
C PRO A 71 19.48 -9.16 2.74
N LEU A 72 20.48 -8.73 1.95
CA LEU A 72 21.15 -9.54 0.93
C LEU A 72 22.54 -10.00 1.38
N ALA A 73 23.03 -9.55 2.54
CA ALA A 73 24.28 -10.07 3.09
C ALA A 73 24.12 -11.52 3.55
N PRO A 74 25.19 -12.32 3.59
CA PRO A 74 25.17 -13.63 4.24
C PRO A 74 24.66 -13.55 5.67
N THR A 75 23.78 -14.48 6.04
CA THR A 75 23.24 -14.56 7.41
C THR A 75 24.39 -14.77 8.40
N THR A 76 24.48 -13.88 9.39
CA THR A 76 25.44 -13.98 10.51
C THR A 76 24.75 -14.31 11.82
N ASP A 77 23.51 -13.85 12.01
CA ASP A 77 22.68 -14.11 13.18
C ASP A 77 21.48 -15.00 12.79
N PRO A 78 21.45 -16.26 13.24
CA PRO A 78 20.33 -17.17 12.97
C PRO A 78 18.97 -16.70 13.50
N SER A 79 18.94 -15.79 14.49
CA SER A 79 17.69 -15.23 15.00
C SER A 79 17.12 -14.13 14.10
N ASN A 80 17.95 -13.56 13.23
CA ASN A 80 17.59 -12.55 12.23
C ASN A 80 18.09 -12.98 10.83
N PRO A 81 17.52 -14.05 10.26
CA PRO A 81 17.98 -14.61 8.99
C PRO A 81 17.85 -13.61 7.83
N THR A 82 18.80 -13.68 6.89
CA THR A 82 18.78 -12.94 5.62
C THR A 82 18.40 -13.86 4.47
N GLU A 83 18.51 -13.39 3.22
CA GLU A 83 18.15 -14.19 2.05
C GLU A 83 19.10 -15.36 1.77
N VAL A 84 20.36 -15.30 2.20
CA VAL A 84 21.43 -16.21 1.78
C VAL A 84 22.29 -16.72 2.94
N PRO A 85 22.75 -17.99 2.91
CA PRO A 85 23.54 -18.57 3.99
C PRO A 85 24.99 -18.05 4.00
N PRO A 86 25.69 -18.15 5.14
CA PRO A 86 27.14 -18.01 5.17
C PRO A 86 27.81 -19.13 4.35
N GLY A 87 28.98 -18.87 3.77
CA GLY A 87 29.79 -19.90 3.12
C GLY A 87 30.58 -19.41 1.90
N ASN A 88 31.33 -20.33 1.30
CA ASN A 88 32.24 -20.06 0.18
C ASN A 88 31.56 -20.24 -1.18
N TRP A 89 30.51 -19.45 -1.44
CA TRP A 89 29.88 -19.33 -2.76
C TRP A 89 30.24 -17.97 -3.38
N ASP A 90 30.31 -17.90 -4.71
CA ASP A 90 30.62 -16.67 -5.45
C ASP A 90 29.33 -15.95 -5.92
N VAL A 91 28.26 -16.69 -6.24
CA VAL A 91 26.98 -16.13 -6.72
C VAL A 91 25.81 -16.86 -6.08
N ALA A 92 24.81 -16.10 -5.64
CA ALA A 92 23.52 -16.61 -5.18
C ALA A 92 22.40 -16.10 -6.09
N VAL A 93 21.49 -16.99 -6.48
CA VAL A 93 20.29 -16.69 -7.26
C VAL A 93 19.09 -17.26 -6.53
N PHE A 94 18.12 -16.42 -6.20
CA PHE A 94 16.91 -16.82 -5.49
C PHE A 94 15.72 -16.00 -5.97
N GLU A 95 14.52 -16.52 -5.73
CA GLU A 95 13.27 -15.85 -6.06
C GLU A 95 13.08 -14.64 -5.14
N ASN A 96 12.58 -13.51 -5.65
CA ASN A 96 12.27 -12.34 -4.83
C ASN A 96 11.19 -12.69 -3.79
N LEU A 97 11.42 -12.35 -2.51
CA LEU A 97 10.46 -12.58 -1.42
C LEU A 97 9.16 -11.78 -1.60
N PHE A 98 9.25 -10.60 -2.22
CA PHE A 98 8.11 -9.70 -2.46
C PHE A 98 7.91 -9.44 -3.96
N PRO A 99 7.64 -10.48 -4.78
CA PRO A 99 7.59 -10.34 -6.22
C PRO A 99 6.38 -9.50 -6.64
N ALA A 100 6.55 -8.66 -7.67
CA ALA A 100 5.46 -7.84 -8.20
C ALA A 100 4.39 -8.68 -8.93
N LEU A 101 4.79 -9.78 -9.55
CA LEU A 101 3.95 -10.68 -10.33
C LEU A 101 4.31 -12.13 -9.98
N THR A 102 3.36 -13.03 -10.11
CA THR A 102 3.55 -14.47 -9.91
C THR A 102 2.73 -15.26 -10.92
N LEU A 103 3.22 -16.44 -11.28
CA LEU A 103 2.48 -17.39 -12.12
C LEU A 103 1.35 -18.10 -11.35
N ALA A 104 1.40 -18.06 -10.02
CA ALA A 104 0.36 -18.61 -9.15
C ALA A 104 -0.75 -17.59 -8.81
N ALA A 105 -0.77 -16.45 -9.48
CA ALA A 105 -1.80 -15.43 -9.32
C ALA A 105 -3.19 -16.02 -9.59
N HIS A 106 -4.16 -15.63 -8.78
CA HIS A 106 -5.54 -16.06 -8.91
C HIS A 106 -6.48 -14.86 -8.80
N ASP A 107 -7.79 -15.13 -8.75
CA ASP A 107 -8.80 -14.10 -8.73
C ASP A 107 -8.61 -13.09 -7.59
N PRO A 108 -8.95 -11.81 -7.81
CA PRO A 108 -8.91 -10.80 -6.78
C PRO A 108 -9.78 -11.20 -5.58
N PRO A 109 -9.39 -10.87 -4.33
CA PRO A 109 -10.26 -11.05 -3.19
C PRO A 109 -11.55 -10.24 -3.38
N ALA A 110 -12.65 -10.80 -2.89
CA ALA A 110 -13.96 -10.14 -2.90
C ALA A 110 -13.86 -8.78 -2.22
N LEU A 111 -14.57 -7.81 -2.77
CA LEU A 111 -14.66 -6.50 -2.16
C LEU A 111 -15.55 -6.58 -0.92
N ALA A 112 -15.06 -6.08 0.22
CA ALA A 112 -15.87 -5.94 1.42
C ALA A 112 -16.96 -4.87 1.27
N VAL A 113 -16.75 -3.91 0.36
CA VAL A 113 -17.68 -2.82 0.05
C VAL A 113 -17.76 -2.60 -1.46
N ALA A 114 -18.95 -2.26 -1.96
CA ALA A 114 -19.11 -1.93 -3.38
C ALA A 114 -18.21 -0.74 -3.77
N THR A 115 -17.61 -0.80 -4.96
CA THR A 115 -16.76 0.28 -5.45
C THR A 115 -17.61 1.42 -6.01
N GLU A 116 -17.66 2.54 -5.29
CA GLU A 116 -18.38 3.75 -5.67
C GLU A 116 -17.50 4.75 -6.44
N ALA A 117 -16.78 4.29 -7.46
CA ALA A 117 -15.81 5.12 -8.20
C ALA A 117 -16.46 6.37 -8.83
N ARG A 118 -17.71 6.25 -9.29
CA ARG A 118 -18.48 7.38 -9.81
C ARG A 118 -18.83 8.39 -8.72
N ALA A 119 -19.15 7.95 -7.50
CA ALA A 119 -19.41 8.88 -6.40
C ALA A 119 -18.17 9.72 -6.07
N LEU A 120 -17.00 9.09 -5.97
CA LEU A 120 -15.74 9.80 -5.72
C LEU A 120 -15.42 10.81 -6.84
N LYS A 121 -15.50 10.40 -8.12
CA LYS A 121 -15.31 11.32 -9.27
C LYS A 121 -16.30 12.49 -9.20
N THR A 122 -17.57 12.22 -8.90
CA THR A 122 -18.62 13.24 -8.80
C THR A 122 -18.29 14.28 -7.73
N VAL A 123 -17.90 13.83 -6.53
CA VAL A 123 -17.57 14.73 -5.42
C VAL A 123 -16.35 15.59 -5.76
N LEU A 124 -15.31 14.98 -6.35
CA LEU A 124 -14.11 15.72 -6.76
C LEU A 124 -14.41 16.78 -7.83
N MET A 125 -15.16 16.43 -8.87
CA MET A 125 -15.57 17.38 -9.90
C MET A 125 -16.46 18.50 -9.34
N LYS A 126 -17.31 18.20 -8.35
CA LYS A 126 -18.12 19.21 -7.67
C LYS A 126 -17.26 20.17 -6.87
N PHE A 127 -16.22 19.69 -6.19
CA PHE A 127 -15.25 20.56 -5.53
C PHE A 127 -14.51 21.43 -6.54
N ASP A 128 -14.09 20.88 -7.68
CA ASP A 128 -13.44 21.67 -8.73
C ASP A 128 -14.34 22.80 -9.23
N GLY A 129 -15.62 22.50 -9.48
CA GLY A 129 -16.62 23.48 -9.90
C GLY A 129 -16.95 24.51 -8.83
N LEU A 130 -17.05 24.09 -7.56
CA LEU A 130 -17.32 24.98 -6.42
C LEU A 130 -16.20 26.01 -6.26
N TRP A 131 -14.94 25.60 -6.44
CA TRP A 131 -13.77 26.45 -6.31
C TRP A 131 -13.33 27.10 -7.63
N GLN A 132 -13.97 26.74 -8.74
CA GLN A 132 -13.65 27.17 -10.10
C GLN A 132 -12.17 26.96 -10.49
N ARG A 133 -11.59 25.85 -10.03
CA ARG A 133 -10.20 25.45 -10.26
C ARG A 133 -10.03 23.98 -9.88
N PRO A 134 -8.96 23.30 -10.33
CA PRO A 134 -8.56 22.04 -9.72
C PRO A 134 -8.38 22.24 -8.21
N PHE A 135 -9.22 21.57 -7.41
CA PHE A 135 -9.31 21.74 -5.98
C PHE A 135 -8.17 20.96 -5.30
N PRO A 136 -7.26 21.62 -4.57
CA PRO A 136 -6.24 20.92 -3.81
C PRO A 136 -6.80 20.48 -2.45
N TYR A 137 -6.61 19.19 -2.14
CA TYR A 137 -7.07 18.59 -0.91
C TYR A 137 -6.09 17.55 -0.38
N ILE A 138 -6.17 17.31 0.92
CA ILE A 138 -5.73 16.06 1.53
C ILE A 138 -6.96 15.15 1.57
N LEU A 139 -6.82 13.91 1.08
CA LEU A 139 -7.85 12.88 1.15
C LEU A 139 -7.43 11.82 2.16
N ALA A 140 -8.24 11.64 3.18
CA ALA A 140 -8.08 10.58 4.16
C ALA A 140 -9.16 9.52 3.95
N PHE A 141 -8.79 8.25 4.12
CA PHE A 141 -9.72 7.13 4.16
C PHE A 141 -9.64 6.49 5.54
N HIS A 142 -10.81 6.30 6.15
CA HIS A 142 -10.96 5.62 7.42
C HIS A 142 -11.78 4.37 7.17
N GLN A 143 -11.10 3.21 7.16
CA GLN A 143 -11.75 1.92 7.04
C GLN A 143 -12.12 1.36 8.42
N ALA A 144 -13.11 0.46 8.46
CA ALA A 144 -13.36 -0.34 9.64
C ALA A 144 -12.14 -1.24 9.97
N PRO A 145 -11.94 -1.63 11.24
CA PRO A 145 -10.94 -2.61 11.61
C PRO A 145 -11.07 -3.91 10.78
N THR A 146 -9.95 -4.59 10.56
CA THR A 146 -9.85 -5.78 9.69
C THR A 146 -9.41 -7.03 10.47
N ASP A 147 -9.68 -7.06 11.78
CA ASP A 147 -9.34 -8.14 12.70
C ASP A 147 -10.29 -9.34 12.64
N GLY A 148 -11.30 -9.29 11.76
CA GLY A 148 -12.28 -10.36 11.56
C GLY A 148 -13.48 -10.31 12.51
N VAL A 149 -13.60 -9.25 13.32
CA VAL A 149 -14.76 -9.01 14.19
C VAL A 149 -15.69 -7.98 13.53
N GLU A 150 -17.00 -8.06 13.83
CA GLU A 150 -17.94 -7.04 13.38
C GLU A 150 -17.77 -5.75 14.20
N HIS A 151 -17.66 -4.62 13.49
CA HIS A 151 -17.55 -3.28 14.06
C HIS A 151 -18.69 -2.37 13.55
N PRO A 152 -19.94 -2.55 14.02
CA PRO A 152 -21.07 -1.72 13.57
C PRO A 152 -20.88 -0.22 13.88
N GLU A 153 -20.02 0.12 14.84
CA GLU A 153 -19.63 1.48 15.18
C GLU A 153 -18.72 2.14 14.13
N ALA A 154 -18.06 1.36 13.28
CA ALA A 154 -17.12 1.84 12.28
C ALA A 154 -17.69 1.66 10.86
N HIS A 155 -17.53 2.68 10.02
CA HIS A 155 -17.90 2.62 8.61
C HIS A 155 -16.78 3.20 7.75
N LEU A 156 -16.60 2.64 6.56
CA LEU A 156 -15.71 3.23 5.57
C LEU A 156 -16.21 4.63 5.22
N HIS A 157 -15.37 5.63 5.42
CA HIS A 157 -15.62 6.98 4.93
C HIS A 157 -14.34 7.62 4.42
N ALA A 158 -14.54 8.66 3.61
CA ALA A 158 -13.47 9.47 3.05
C ALA A 158 -13.67 10.92 3.47
N GLU A 159 -12.58 11.57 3.88
CA GLU A 159 -12.59 12.96 4.33
C GLU A 159 -11.77 13.81 3.38
N PHE A 160 -12.34 14.94 2.96
CA PHE A 160 -11.68 15.93 2.11
C PHE A 160 -11.32 17.14 2.96
N TYR A 161 -10.01 17.39 3.11
CA TYR A 161 -9.51 18.55 3.83
C TYR A 161 -9.00 19.62 2.84
N PRO A 162 -9.73 20.75 2.69
CA PRO A 162 -9.30 21.84 1.83
C PRO A 162 -8.00 22.48 2.33
N ALA A 163 -7.07 22.76 1.42
CA ALA A 163 -5.90 23.58 1.75
C ALA A 163 -6.24 25.07 1.95
N PHE A 164 -7.39 25.52 1.41
CA PHE A 164 -7.80 26.92 1.39
C PHE A 164 -8.96 27.21 2.36
N ARG A 165 -8.89 28.36 3.01
CA ARG A 165 -9.98 28.93 3.83
C ARG A 165 -10.98 29.74 3.02
N MET A 166 -10.49 30.40 1.96
CA MET A 166 -11.23 31.25 1.01
C MET A 166 -10.51 31.22 -0.35
N PRO A 167 -11.12 31.69 -1.45
CA PRO A 167 -10.42 31.82 -2.73
C PRO A 167 -9.08 32.54 -2.57
N ASN A 168 -7.98 31.85 -2.89
CA ASN A 168 -6.59 32.32 -2.79
C ASN A 168 -6.09 32.64 -1.36
N ARG A 169 -6.69 32.07 -0.31
CA ARG A 169 -6.19 32.18 1.08
C ARG A 169 -6.03 30.80 1.71
N LEU A 170 -4.82 30.47 2.14
CA LEU A 170 -4.52 29.22 2.84
C LEU A 170 -5.22 29.17 4.21
N LYS A 171 -5.56 27.95 4.63
CA LYS A 171 -6.03 27.68 5.99
C LYS A 171 -4.83 27.67 6.94
N TYR A 172 -4.92 28.47 8.01
CA TYR A 172 -4.04 28.41 9.16
C TYR A 172 -4.86 28.00 10.38
N LEU A 173 -4.23 27.34 11.34
CA LEU A 173 -4.90 27.01 12.60
C LEU A 173 -5.26 28.30 13.33
N ALA A 174 -6.51 28.39 13.78
CA ALA A 174 -7.02 29.50 14.57
C ALA A 174 -6.43 29.48 15.99
N GLY A 175 -6.44 30.62 16.67
CA GLY A 175 -5.94 30.73 18.05
C GLY A 175 -6.68 29.81 19.04
N SER A 176 -7.98 29.56 18.84
CA SER A 176 -8.76 28.59 19.62
C SER A 176 -8.31 27.14 19.39
N GLU A 177 -7.93 26.81 18.16
CA GLU A 177 -7.44 25.47 17.78
C GLU A 177 -6.04 25.24 18.38
N ILE A 178 -5.13 26.21 18.23
CA ILE A 178 -3.76 26.13 18.76
C ILE A 178 -3.73 26.19 20.29
N GLY A 179 -4.48 27.14 20.87
CA GLY A 179 -4.38 27.47 22.30
C GLY A 179 -5.31 26.65 23.19
N ALA A 180 -6.45 26.19 22.68
CA ALA A 180 -7.46 25.50 23.47
C ALA A 180 -7.88 24.13 22.88
N GLY A 181 -7.37 23.73 21.72
CA GLY A 181 -7.76 22.48 21.05
C GLY A 181 -9.22 22.48 20.56
N VAL A 182 -9.84 23.65 20.43
CA VAL A 182 -11.25 23.79 20.04
C VAL A 182 -11.34 24.15 18.56
N PHE A 183 -11.87 23.20 17.77
CA PHE A 183 -12.11 23.34 16.35
C PHE A 183 -13.52 23.89 16.11
N THR A 184 -13.61 25.07 15.47
CA THR A 184 -14.88 25.72 15.14
C THR A 184 -14.94 26.04 13.66
N ALA A 185 -16.15 25.91 13.09
CA ALA A 185 -16.44 26.32 11.72
C ALA A 185 -17.57 27.35 11.75
N ASP A 186 -17.36 28.50 11.12
CA ASP A 186 -18.36 29.58 11.02
C ASP A 186 -19.41 29.33 9.93
N THR A 187 -19.66 28.06 9.60
CA THR A 187 -20.51 27.65 8.48
C THR A 187 -21.46 26.56 8.91
N VAL A 188 -22.70 26.63 8.45
CA VAL A 188 -23.70 25.58 8.67
C VAL A 188 -23.42 24.42 7.70
N PRO A 189 -23.20 23.19 8.18
CA PRO A 189 -22.90 22.04 7.32
C PRO A 189 -23.95 21.81 6.23
N GLU A 190 -25.23 21.98 6.54
CA GLU A 190 -26.35 21.79 5.62
C GLU A 190 -26.30 22.78 4.45
N GLN A 191 -25.95 24.05 4.73
CA GLN A 191 -25.79 25.08 3.70
C GLN A 191 -24.61 24.76 2.78
N LYS A 192 -23.48 24.31 3.34
CA LYS A 192 -22.31 23.90 2.54
C LYS A 192 -22.56 22.66 1.71
N ALA A 193 -23.32 21.71 2.24
CA ALA A 193 -23.76 20.55 1.47
C ALA A 193 -24.69 20.95 0.31
N GLU A 194 -25.59 21.91 0.52
CA GLU A 194 -26.45 22.45 -0.54
C GLU A 194 -25.65 23.15 -1.64
N GLU A 195 -24.69 24.03 -1.28
CA GLU A 195 -23.77 24.68 -2.21
C GLU A 195 -23.04 23.67 -3.10
N LEU A 196 -22.47 22.60 -2.51
CA LEU A 196 -21.76 21.56 -3.25
C LEU A 196 -22.71 20.72 -4.14
N ARG A 197 -23.93 20.43 -3.64
CA ARG A 197 -24.95 19.72 -4.42
C ARG A 197 -25.40 20.50 -5.65
N ALA A 198 -25.46 21.83 -5.57
CA ALA A 198 -25.86 22.71 -6.68
C ALA A 198 -24.86 22.75 -7.85
N VAL A 199 -23.60 22.34 -7.65
CA VAL A 199 -22.60 22.31 -8.73
C VAL A 199 -22.92 21.22 -9.76
N ALA A 200 -23.22 21.60 -10.99
CA ALA A 200 -23.44 20.64 -12.08
C ALA A 200 -22.11 20.03 -12.57
N VAL A 201 -22.07 18.72 -12.78
CA VAL A 201 -20.89 18.00 -13.27
C VAL A 201 -21.28 17.02 -14.37
N ASN A 202 -20.46 16.89 -15.41
CA ASN A 202 -20.59 15.85 -16.42
C ASN A 202 -19.59 14.73 -16.14
N ILE A 203 -20.05 13.61 -15.57
CA ILE A 203 -19.20 12.50 -15.12
C ILE A 203 -18.64 11.71 -16.31
N ASP A 204 -19.28 11.78 -17.47
CA ASP A 204 -18.93 11.01 -18.68
C ASP A 204 -18.14 11.83 -19.71
N ALA A 205 -17.84 13.10 -19.40
CA ALA A 205 -16.86 13.88 -20.13
C ALA A 205 -15.42 13.35 -19.93
#